data_AF-A0A524ABS4-F1
#
_entry.id   AF-A0A524ABS4-F1
#
_cell.length_a   1.000
_cell.length_b   1.000
_cell.length_c   1.000
_cell.angle_alpha   90.00
_cell.angle_beta   90.00
_cell.angle_gamma   90.00
#
_symmetry.space_group_name_H-M   'P 1'
#
loop_
_entity.id
_entity.type
_entity.pdbx_description
1 polymer ?
#
loop_
_entity_poly.entity_id
_entity_poly.type
_entity_poly.pdbx_seq_one_letter_code
_entity_poly.pdbx_strand_id
1 'polypeptide(L)'
;MRRYIYPIAVIPLFLAGVALVIAFRAGGYLLPFTAVLAATVALVSIAAIFRYTRPPIHVKQIPVENFSFWADVGEPGAELRHLSPGDLAAAARIAKADLGSLSSNADLLNARTSLLLGRREFVELVQEKFDGQTGRLSQDLHAAVKRLGTGKELSVEVLNLIEQCASQADRIANKLYDFQQGKSELAHTYMEPLRRAAEKLSRDLRLVFTNVSDFVKSAPTEPESS
;
A
#
# COMPACT_ATOMS: atom_id res chain seq x y z
N MET A 1 11.62 6.11 -31.34
CA MET A 1 10.64 5.10 -31.82
C MET A 1 9.60 5.62 -32.82
N ARG A 2 9.16 6.89 -32.76
CA ARG A 2 8.23 7.49 -33.77
C ARG A 2 8.66 7.31 -35.25
N ARG A 3 9.96 7.27 -35.53
CA ARG A 3 10.51 7.10 -36.90
C ARG A 3 10.21 5.73 -37.54
N TYR A 4 9.93 4.67 -36.77
CA TYR A 4 9.64 3.34 -37.31
C TYR A 4 8.15 3.08 -37.59
N ILE A 5 7.25 3.91 -37.05
CA ILE A 5 5.80 3.82 -37.32
C ILE A 5 5.50 4.16 -38.79
N TYR A 6 6.26 5.11 -39.34
CA TYR A 6 6.09 5.59 -40.71
C TYR A 6 6.29 4.46 -41.75
N PRO A 7 7.41 3.72 -41.77
CA PRO A 7 7.58 2.63 -42.74
C PRO A 7 6.68 1.43 -42.48
N ILE A 8 6.36 1.11 -41.21
CA ILE A 8 5.67 -0.15 -40.86
C ILE A 8 4.15 -0.05 -41.01
N ALA A 9 3.55 1.13 -40.85
CA ALA A 9 2.10 1.26 -40.85
C ALA A 9 1.55 2.31 -41.83
N VAL A 10 2.29 3.39 -42.11
CA VAL A 10 1.80 4.45 -43.02
C VAL A 10 2.00 4.06 -44.48
N ILE A 11 3.16 3.48 -44.83
CA ILE A 11 3.44 3.02 -46.21
C ILE A 11 2.46 1.92 -46.65
N PRO A 12 2.20 0.85 -45.86
CA PRO A 12 1.25 -0.18 -46.26
C PRO A 12 -0.19 0.33 -46.36
N LEU A 13 -0.60 1.25 -45.49
CA LEU A 13 -1.92 1.88 -45.55
C LEU A 13 -2.10 2.70 -46.84
N PHE A 14 -1.08 3.47 -47.21
CA PHE A 14 -1.09 4.23 -48.46
C PHE A 14 -1.13 3.31 -49.69
N LEU A 15 -0.31 2.27 -49.71
CA LEU A 15 -0.28 1.28 -50.79
C LEU A 15 -1.62 0.53 -50.92
N ALA A 16 -2.27 0.19 -49.81
CA ALA A 16 -3.60 -0.42 -49.81
C ALA A 16 -4.65 0.50 -50.44
N GLY A 17 -4.60 1.80 -50.14
CA GLY A 17 -5.48 2.80 -50.77
C GLY A 17 -5.24 2.92 -52.28
N VAL A 18 -3.98 2.99 -52.71
CA VAL A 18 -3.61 3.06 -54.13
C VAL A 18 -4.06 1.80 -54.87
N ALA A 19 -3.84 0.61 -54.30
CA ALA A 19 -4.26 -0.66 -54.88
C ALA A 19 -5.79 -0.73 -55.07
N LEU A 20 -6.57 -0.20 -54.12
CA LEU A 20 -8.03 -0.19 -54.18
C LEU A 20 -8.56 0.76 -55.26
N VAL A 21 -7.91 1.92 -55.45
CA VAL A 21 -8.25 2.86 -56.54
C VAL A 21 -7.94 2.24 -57.92
N ILE A 22 -6.79 1.56 -58.04
CA ILE A 22 -6.40 0.87 -59.27
C ILE A 22 -7.37 -0.27 -59.57
N ALA A 23 -7.71 -1.09 -58.57
CA ALA A 23 -8.65 -2.20 -58.72
C ALA A 23 -10.05 -1.72 -59.13
N PHE A 24 -10.53 -0.61 -58.55
CA PHE A 24 -11.82 -0.03 -58.89
C PHE A 24 -11.86 0.51 -60.33
N ARG A 25 -10.76 1.12 -60.81
CA ARG A 25 -10.66 1.61 -62.19
C ARG A 25 -10.42 0.51 -63.23
N ALA A 26 -9.69 -0.54 -62.87
CA ALA A 26 -9.34 -1.61 -63.79
C ALA A 26 -10.56 -2.46 -64.17
N GLY A 27 -11.48 -2.69 -63.22
CA GLY A 27 -12.68 -3.52 -63.44
C GLY A 27 -12.37 -5.00 -63.74
N GLY A 28 -13.20 -5.92 -63.23
CA GLY A 28 -13.11 -7.35 -63.58
C GLY A 28 -12.97 -8.31 -62.38
N TYR A 29 -12.68 -9.57 -62.68
CA TYR A 29 -12.72 -10.71 -61.74
C TYR A 29 -11.77 -10.61 -60.53
N LEU A 30 -10.75 -9.74 -60.58
CA LEU A 30 -9.77 -9.56 -59.49
C LEU A 30 -10.21 -8.53 -58.43
N LEU A 31 -11.29 -7.79 -58.69
CA LEU A 31 -11.81 -6.73 -57.83
C LEU A 31 -12.20 -7.21 -56.41
N PRO A 32 -12.90 -8.35 -56.20
CA PRO A 32 -13.21 -8.80 -54.84
C PRO A 32 -11.96 -9.24 -54.06
N PHE A 33 -11.00 -9.92 -54.71
CA PHE A 33 -9.77 -10.39 -54.06
C PHE A 33 -8.88 -9.22 -53.61
N THR A 34 -8.71 -8.23 -54.49
CA THR A 34 -7.91 -7.03 -54.20
C THR A 34 -8.58 -6.15 -53.13
N ALA A 35 -9.91 -6.04 -53.13
CA ALA A 35 -10.65 -5.32 -52.10
C ALA A 35 -10.49 -5.96 -50.71
N VAL A 36 -10.58 -7.28 -50.59
CA VAL A 36 -10.41 -8.00 -49.31
C VAL A 36 -8.97 -7.87 -48.79
N LEU A 37 -7.97 -7.98 -49.67
CA LEU A 37 -6.57 -7.82 -49.29
C LEU A 37 -6.26 -6.38 -48.83
N ALA A 38 -6.78 -5.37 -49.55
CA ALA A 38 -6.60 -3.98 -49.18
C ALA A 38 -7.28 -3.65 -47.84
N ALA A 39 -8.49 -4.17 -47.60
CA ALA A 39 -9.22 -3.96 -46.35
C ALA A 39 -8.49 -4.59 -45.14
N THR A 40 -7.93 -5.79 -45.31
CA THR A 40 -7.15 -6.45 -44.25
C THR A 40 -5.84 -5.71 -43.95
N VAL A 41 -5.10 -5.28 -44.98
CA VAL A 41 -3.87 -4.47 -44.80
C VAL A 41 -4.18 -3.12 -44.13
N ALA A 42 -5.29 -2.48 -44.49
CA ALA A 42 -5.74 -1.25 -43.86
C ALA A 42 -6.08 -1.45 -42.38
N LEU A 43 -6.82 -2.52 -42.04
CA LEU A 43 -7.16 -2.86 -40.65
C LEU A 43 -5.91 -3.11 -39.79
N VAL A 44 -4.95 -3.89 -40.29
CA VAL A 44 -3.69 -4.17 -39.58
C VAL A 44 -2.89 -2.88 -39.38
N SER A 45 -2.81 -2.03 -40.41
CA SER A 45 -2.10 -0.75 -40.35
C SER A 45 -2.76 0.22 -39.36
N ILE A 46 -4.09 0.31 -39.36
CA ILE A 46 -4.86 1.11 -38.39
C ILE A 46 -4.64 0.58 -36.97
N ALA A 47 -4.71 -0.74 -36.77
CA ALA A 47 -4.47 -1.36 -35.47
C ALA A 47 -3.04 -1.10 -34.96
N ALA A 48 -2.04 -1.17 -35.84
CA ALA A 48 -0.66 -0.81 -35.52
C ALA A 48 -0.55 0.68 -35.15
N ILE A 49 -1.13 1.58 -35.96
CA ILE A 49 -1.15 3.01 -35.66
C ILE A 49 -1.79 3.24 -34.29
N PHE A 50 -3.00 2.71 -34.02
CA PHE A 50 -3.66 2.83 -32.72
C PHE A 50 -2.82 2.29 -31.56
N ARG A 51 -2.12 1.16 -31.75
CA ARG A 51 -1.25 0.59 -30.71
C ARG A 51 -0.03 1.46 -30.43
N TYR A 52 0.53 2.12 -31.45
CA TYR A 52 1.76 2.90 -31.34
C TYR A 52 1.55 4.41 -31.15
N THR A 53 0.37 4.95 -31.47
CA THR A 53 -0.03 6.35 -31.21
C THR A 53 -0.78 6.50 -29.90
N ARG A 54 -1.32 5.42 -29.33
CA ARG A 54 -1.71 5.42 -27.92
C ARG A 54 -0.47 5.84 -27.14
N PRO A 55 -0.55 6.95 -26.37
CA PRO A 55 0.55 7.31 -25.50
C PRO A 55 0.86 6.08 -24.64
N PRO A 56 2.15 5.76 -24.41
CA PRO A 56 2.48 4.78 -23.39
C PRO A 56 1.70 5.19 -22.15
N ILE A 57 1.01 4.24 -21.50
CA ILE A 57 0.44 4.52 -20.20
C ILE A 57 1.65 4.84 -19.33
N HIS A 58 2.00 6.13 -19.26
CA HIS A 58 2.88 6.67 -18.26
C HIS A 58 2.01 6.61 -17.02
N VAL A 59 1.88 5.40 -16.45
CA VAL A 59 1.59 5.29 -15.04
C VAL A 59 2.72 6.12 -14.45
N LYS A 60 2.40 7.31 -13.91
CA LYS A 60 3.32 8.00 -13.01
C LYS A 60 3.66 6.93 -11.98
N GLN A 61 4.79 6.23 -12.14
CA GLN A 61 5.21 5.23 -11.17
C GLN A 61 5.25 6.01 -9.86
N ILE A 62 4.45 5.57 -8.88
CA ILE A 62 4.73 6.02 -7.52
C ILE A 62 6.16 5.51 -7.31
N PRO A 63 7.12 6.35 -6.90
CA PRO A 63 8.42 5.81 -6.53
C PRO A 63 8.15 4.61 -5.61
N VAL A 64 8.67 3.43 -5.95
CA VAL A 64 8.50 2.23 -5.11
C VAL A 64 9.07 2.60 -3.76
N GLU A 65 8.19 2.87 -2.80
CA GLU A 65 8.57 3.74 -1.70
C GLU A 65 9.56 3.05 -0.78
N ASN A 66 10.63 3.78 -0.50
CA ASN A 66 11.63 3.37 0.46
C ASN A 66 11.07 3.62 1.86
N PHE A 67 10.74 2.54 2.58
CA PHE A 67 10.43 2.56 4.02
C PHE A 67 11.65 2.96 4.88
N SER A 68 12.65 3.63 4.31
CA SER A 68 13.78 4.29 4.98
C SER A 68 13.44 5.10 6.24
N PHE A 69 12.23 5.65 6.35
CA PHE A 69 11.75 6.37 7.54
C PHE A 69 10.97 5.50 8.53
N TRP A 70 10.84 4.21 8.26
CA TRP A 70 10.25 3.26 9.19
C TRP A 70 11.18 3.14 10.39
N ALA A 71 10.72 3.59 11.56
CA ALA A 71 11.48 3.50 12.78
C ALA A 71 11.65 2.01 13.12
N ASP A 72 12.90 1.55 13.19
CA ASP A 72 13.21 0.23 13.70
C ASP A 72 13.27 0.28 15.22
N VAL A 73 12.25 -0.28 15.86
CA VAL A 73 12.10 -0.28 17.32
C VAL A 73 12.87 -1.45 17.96
N GLY A 74 13.46 -2.35 17.16
CA GLY A 74 14.25 -3.48 17.65
C GLY A 74 13.38 -4.49 18.40
N GLU A 75 13.54 -4.58 19.73
CA GLU A 75 12.66 -5.33 20.64
C GLU A 75 11.89 -4.35 21.54
N PRO A 76 10.69 -3.90 21.12
CA PRO A 76 9.90 -2.95 21.89
C PRO A 76 9.61 -3.45 23.31
N GLY A 77 9.87 -2.62 24.32
CA GLY A 77 9.66 -2.95 25.74
C GLY A 77 10.67 -3.92 26.35
N ALA A 78 11.73 -4.34 25.64
CA ALA A 78 12.74 -5.24 26.21
C ALA A 78 13.47 -4.62 27.41
N GLU A 79 13.68 -3.31 27.41
CA GLU A 79 14.31 -2.56 28.51
C GLU A 79 13.53 -2.66 29.83
N LEU A 80 12.22 -2.97 29.78
CA LEU A 80 11.40 -3.18 30.97
C LEU A 80 11.87 -4.37 31.82
N ARG A 81 12.53 -5.35 31.21
CA ARG A 81 13.08 -6.54 31.90
C ARG A 81 14.21 -6.20 32.87
N HIS A 82 14.83 -5.03 32.71
CA HIS A 82 15.94 -4.56 33.54
C HIS A 82 15.51 -3.58 34.64
N LEU A 83 14.24 -3.18 34.65
CA LEU A 83 13.70 -2.27 35.66
C LEU A 83 13.28 -3.03 36.91
N SER A 84 13.39 -2.38 38.07
CA SER A 84 12.81 -2.92 39.29
C SER A 84 11.28 -2.81 39.19
N PRO A 85 10.51 -3.75 39.74
CA PRO A 85 9.06 -3.72 39.63
C PRO A 85 8.36 -2.48 40.25
N GLY A 86 9.08 -1.72 41.10
CA GLY A 86 8.60 -0.44 41.64
C GLY A 86 8.83 0.78 40.73
N ASP A 87 9.57 0.63 39.62
CA ASP A 87 9.97 1.74 38.75
C ASP A 87 8.92 2.08 37.68
N LEU A 88 7.65 2.18 38.09
CA LEU A 88 6.49 2.45 37.21
C LEU A 88 6.68 3.70 36.33
N ALA A 89 7.31 4.75 36.86
CA ALA A 89 7.59 5.98 36.12
C ALA A 89 8.68 5.81 35.05
N ALA A 90 9.64 4.90 35.25
CA ALA A 90 10.63 4.57 34.22
C ALA A 90 9.98 3.66 33.16
N ALA A 91 9.19 2.67 33.58
CA ALA A 91 8.48 1.77 32.69
C ALA A 91 7.49 2.52 31.76
N ALA A 92 6.73 3.48 32.30
CA ALA A 92 5.83 4.32 31.51
C ALA A 92 6.58 5.20 30.50
N ARG A 93 7.80 5.67 30.83
CA ARG A 93 8.64 6.44 29.91
C ARG A 93 9.16 5.59 28.75
N ILE A 94 9.62 4.38 29.03
CA ILE A 94 10.07 3.42 28.01
C ILE A 94 8.90 3.06 27.08
N ALA A 95 7.76 2.62 27.65
CA ALA A 95 6.58 2.28 26.88
C ALA A 95 6.09 3.45 26.01
N LYS A 96 6.16 4.69 26.52
CA LYS A 96 5.81 5.89 25.76
C LYS A 96 6.77 6.15 24.60
N ALA A 97 8.07 5.95 24.79
CA ALA A 97 9.07 6.14 23.74
C ALA A 97 8.88 5.13 22.60
N ASP A 98 8.66 3.86 22.95
CA ASP A 98 8.40 2.78 21.99
C ASP A 98 7.10 3.03 21.23
N LEU A 99 6.01 3.33 21.94
CA LEU A 99 4.73 3.63 21.31
C LEU A 99 4.77 4.92 20.48
N GLY A 100 5.59 5.90 20.86
CA GLY A 100 5.81 7.12 20.06
C GLY A 100 6.43 6.80 18.70
N SER A 101 7.40 5.88 18.69
CA SER A 101 8.02 5.39 17.46
C SER A 101 7.02 4.57 16.62
N LEU A 102 6.24 3.69 17.25
CA LEU A 102 5.19 2.91 16.57
C LEU A 102 4.05 3.78 16.03
N SER A 103 3.69 4.85 16.73
CA SER A 103 2.72 5.84 16.27
C SER A 103 3.20 6.55 15.01
N SER A 104 4.50 6.90 14.94
CA SER A 104 5.11 7.48 13.74
C SER A 104 5.08 6.51 12.56
N ASN A 105 5.27 5.22 12.80
CA ASN A 105 5.13 4.17 11.79
C ASN A 105 3.68 4.02 11.30
N ALA A 106 2.69 4.18 12.18
CA ALA A 106 1.27 4.19 11.80
C ALA A 106 0.89 5.42 10.96
N ASP A 107 1.45 6.59 11.28
CA ASP A 107 1.30 7.81 10.47
C ASP A 107 1.88 7.62 9.06
N LEU A 108 3.06 6.99 8.99
CA LEU A 108 3.71 6.67 7.72
C LEU A 108 2.85 5.69 6.91
N LEU A 109 2.32 4.64 7.54
CA LEU A 109 1.40 3.69 6.89
C LEU A 109 0.18 4.41 6.33
N ASN A 110 -0.46 5.28 7.12
CA ASN A 110 -1.62 6.07 6.69
C ASN A 110 -1.29 7.01 5.53
N ALA A 111 -0.18 7.74 5.61
CA ALA A 111 0.28 8.63 4.55
C ALA A 111 0.58 7.88 3.25
N ARG A 112 1.15 6.66 3.33
CA ARG A 112 1.46 5.87 2.13
C ARG A 112 0.23 5.22 1.53
N THR A 113 -0.69 4.76 2.37
CA THR A 113 -1.99 4.26 1.93
C THR A 113 -2.77 5.33 1.17
N SER A 114 -2.87 6.55 1.71
CA SER A 114 -3.59 7.66 1.06
C SER A 114 -3.02 8.06 -0.30
N LEU A 115 -1.72 7.90 -0.55
CA LEU A 115 -1.11 8.16 -1.88
C LEU A 115 -1.56 7.18 -2.98
N LEU A 116 -2.05 5.99 -2.60
CA LEU A 116 -2.52 4.97 -3.53
C LEU A 116 -3.99 5.16 -3.87
N LEU A 117 -4.75 5.73 -2.93
CA LEU A 117 -6.18 5.98 -3.02
C LEU A 117 -6.43 7.16 -3.99
N GLY A 118 -6.95 6.83 -5.17
CA GLY A 118 -7.13 7.79 -6.28
C GLY A 118 -6.65 7.25 -7.62
N ARG A 119 -5.94 6.11 -7.62
CA ARG A 119 -5.56 5.41 -8.86
C ARG A 119 -6.54 4.29 -9.16
N ARG A 120 -6.68 4.01 -10.46
CA ARG A 120 -7.67 3.05 -10.98
C ARG A 120 -7.46 1.64 -10.42
N GLU A 121 -6.21 1.29 -10.15
CA GLU A 121 -5.80 0.00 -9.62
C GLU A 121 -6.21 -0.22 -8.16
N PHE A 122 -6.57 0.84 -7.41
CA PHE A 122 -6.87 0.80 -5.97
C PHE A 122 -8.28 1.29 -5.63
N VAL A 123 -9.19 1.35 -6.60
CA VAL A 123 -10.56 1.86 -6.39
C VAL A 123 -11.33 1.08 -5.33
N GLU A 124 -11.13 -0.24 -5.25
CA GLU A 124 -11.81 -1.07 -4.24
C GLU A 124 -11.38 -0.71 -2.81
N LEU A 125 -10.09 -0.39 -2.59
CA LEU A 125 -9.61 0.09 -1.28
C LEU A 125 -10.26 1.43 -0.87
N VAL A 126 -10.57 2.28 -1.85
CA VAL A 126 -11.32 3.53 -1.61
C VAL A 126 -12.75 3.21 -1.17
N GLN A 127 -13.41 2.28 -1.87
CA GLN A 127 -14.78 1.85 -1.56
C GLN A 127 -14.88 1.22 -0.16
N GLU A 128 -13.88 0.47 0.25
CA GLU A 128 -13.78 -0.12 1.58
C GLU A 128 -13.37 0.87 2.69
N LYS A 129 -13.18 2.15 2.35
CA LYS A 129 -12.74 3.22 3.27
C LYS A 129 -11.44 2.85 3.98
N PHE A 130 -10.50 2.27 3.24
CA PHE A 130 -9.25 1.79 3.80
C PHE A 130 -8.40 2.91 4.44
N ASP A 131 -8.41 4.12 3.86
CA ASP A 131 -7.85 5.35 4.47
C ASP A 131 -8.37 5.62 5.88
N GLY A 132 -9.69 5.43 6.06
CA GLY A 132 -10.34 5.66 7.34
C GLY A 132 -9.94 4.62 8.39
N GLN A 133 -9.43 3.46 7.99
CA GLN A 133 -8.94 2.41 8.90
C GLN A 133 -7.50 2.71 9.33
N THR A 134 -6.63 3.05 8.37
CA THR A 134 -5.24 3.45 8.67
C THR A 134 -5.18 4.75 9.46
N GLY A 135 -6.07 5.70 9.18
CA GLY A 135 -6.19 6.95 9.93
C GLY A 135 -6.68 6.75 11.37
N ARG A 136 -7.61 5.82 11.60
CA ARG A 136 -8.05 5.46 12.96
C ARG A 136 -6.93 4.81 13.77
N LEU A 137 -6.18 3.88 13.18
CA LEU A 137 -5.05 3.25 13.84
C LEU A 137 -4.01 4.29 14.30
N SER A 138 -3.68 5.25 13.43
CA SER A 138 -2.80 6.37 13.77
C SER A 138 -3.37 7.19 14.95
N GLN A 139 -4.65 7.57 14.90
CA GLN A 139 -5.30 8.34 15.97
C GLN A 139 -5.32 7.60 17.31
N ASP A 140 -5.63 6.30 17.30
CA ASP A 140 -5.71 5.46 18.49
C ASP A 140 -4.32 5.29 19.13
N LEU A 141 -3.25 5.14 18.33
CA LEU A 141 -1.88 5.11 18.81
C LEU A 141 -1.43 6.43 19.43
N HIS A 142 -1.74 7.56 18.78
CA HIS A 142 -1.50 8.89 19.36
C HIS A 142 -2.23 9.06 20.70
N ALA A 143 -3.46 8.54 20.81
CA ALA A 143 -4.21 8.57 22.05
C ALA A 143 -3.54 7.71 23.15
N ALA A 144 -3.00 6.53 22.81
CA ALA A 144 -2.25 5.68 23.73
C ALA A 144 -0.97 6.37 24.23
N VAL A 145 -0.18 6.96 23.33
CA VAL A 145 1.04 7.74 23.67
C VAL A 145 0.70 8.93 24.57
N LYS A 146 -0.38 9.66 24.25
CA LYS A 146 -0.83 10.81 25.04
C LYS A 146 -1.24 10.39 26.46
N ARG A 147 -1.98 9.28 26.61
CA ARG A 147 -2.39 8.77 27.93
C ARG A 147 -1.18 8.45 28.82
N LEU A 148 -0.15 7.80 28.27
CA LEU A 148 1.12 7.57 28.98
C LEU A 148 1.86 8.87 29.33
N GLY A 149 1.69 9.92 28.52
CA GLY A 149 2.30 11.23 28.76
C GLY A 149 1.63 12.07 29.86
N THR A 150 0.38 11.78 30.23
CA THR A 150 -0.39 12.55 31.22
C THR A 150 -0.14 12.16 32.68
N GLY A 151 0.87 11.31 32.95
CA GLY A 151 1.17 10.85 34.31
C GLY A 151 0.19 9.82 34.86
N LYS A 152 -0.78 9.36 34.04
CA LYS A 152 -1.54 8.14 34.32
C LYS A 152 -0.60 6.95 34.17
N GLU A 153 -0.50 6.16 35.23
CA GLU A 153 0.31 4.94 35.28
C GLU A 153 -0.02 3.95 34.15
N LEU A 154 0.86 2.98 33.98
CA LEU A 154 0.65 1.79 33.15
C LEU A 154 -0.62 1.06 33.60
N SER A 155 -1.75 1.47 33.03
CA SER A 155 -3.09 1.00 33.41
C SER A 155 -3.63 -0.02 32.42
N VAL A 156 -4.59 -0.82 32.88
CA VAL A 156 -5.32 -1.79 32.06
C VAL A 156 -5.96 -1.14 30.84
N GLU A 157 -6.41 0.11 30.95
CA GLU A 157 -6.97 0.86 29.82
C GLU A 157 -5.93 1.11 28.71
N VAL A 158 -4.69 1.43 29.08
CA VAL A 158 -3.61 1.64 28.09
C VAL A 158 -3.24 0.32 27.43
N LEU A 159 -3.14 -0.76 28.21
CA LEU A 159 -2.91 -2.11 27.67
C LEU A 159 -4.00 -2.52 26.67
N ASN A 160 -5.28 -2.28 27.01
CA ASN A 160 -6.40 -2.56 26.12
C ASN A 160 -6.32 -1.75 24.81
N LEU A 161 -5.91 -0.48 24.88
CA LEU A 161 -5.72 0.35 23.70
C LEU A 161 -4.57 -0.16 22.81
N ILE A 162 -3.46 -0.59 23.39
CA ILE A 162 -2.32 -1.16 22.64
C ILE A 162 -2.76 -2.44 21.91
N GLU A 163 -3.47 -3.34 22.58
CA GLU A 163 -3.97 -4.57 21.96
C GLU A 163 -5.02 -4.30 20.88
N GLN A 164 -5.89 -3.31 21.07
CA GLN A 164 -6.81 -2.85 20.03
C GLN A 164 -6.06 -2.33 18.81
N CYS A 165 -5.02 -1.52 18.98
CA CYS A 165 -4.17 -1.03 17.89
C CYS A 165 -3.46 -2.19 17.17
N ALA A 166 -2.94 -3.17 17.91
CA ALA A 166 -2.31 -4.35 17.33
C ALA A 166 -3.31 -5.15 16.46
N SER A 167 -4.51 -5.40 16.99
CA SER A 167 -5.59 -6.07 16.28
C SER A 167 -6.05 -5.29 15.04
N GLN A 168 -6.07 -3.95 15.08
CA GLN A 168 -6.38 -3.11 13.92
C GLN A 168 -5.28 -3.22 12.85
N ALA A 169 -4.01 -3.15 13.23
CA ALA A 169 -2.88 -3.31 12.31
C ALA A 169 -2.89 -4.69 11.62
N ASP A 170 -3.23 -5.75 12.35
CA ASP A 170 -3.40 -7.10 11.83
C ASP A 170 -4.53 -7.19 10.78
N ARG A 171 -5.69 -6.58 11.06
CA ARG A 171 -6.80 -6.51 10.11
C ARG A 171 -6.43 -5.74 8.85
N ILE A 172 -5.66 -4.66 8.98
CA ILE A 172 -5.15 -3.86 7.85
C ILE A 172 -4.21 -4.74 6.99
N ALA A 173 -3.30 -5.48 7.61
CA ALA A 173 -2.42 -6.42 6.90
C ALA A 173 -3.20 -7.48 6.14
N ASN A 174 -4.17 -8.14 6.78
CA ASN A 174 -5.00 -9.17 6.15
C ASN A 174 -5.80 -8.62 4.96
N LYS A 175 -6.36 -7.41 5.09
CA LYS A 175 -7.04 -6.76 3.96
C LYS A 175 -6.12 -6.46 2.79
N LEU A 176 -4.88 -6.02 3.06
CA LEU A 176 -3.90 -5.80 2.00
C LEU A 176 -3.52 -7.11 1.32
N TYR A 177 -3.39 -8.20 2.10
CA TYR A 177 -3.15 -9.53 1.57
C TYR A 177 -4.29 -10.04 0.69
N ASP A 178 -5.53 -9.91 1.15
CA ASP A 178 -6.72 -10.34 0.40
C ASP A 178 -6.89 -9.50 -0.87
N PHE A 179 -6.69 -8.18 -0.76
CA PHE A 179 -6.74 -7.27 -1.89
C PHE A 179 -5.68 -7.60 -2.95
N GLN A 180 -4.50 -8.07 -2.56
CA GLN A 180 -3.47 -8.49 -3.51
C GLN A 180 -3.89 -9.70 -4.37
N GLN A 181 -4.77 -10.57 -3.88
CA GLN A 181 -5.13 -11.79 -4.60
C GLN A 181 -5.82 -11.48 -5.94
N GLY A 182 -5.21 -11.94 -7.04
CA GLY A 182 -5.75 -11.75 -8.38
C GLY A 182 -5.56 -10.34 -8.96
N LYS A 183 -4.74 -9.49 -8.35
CA LYS A 183 -4.38 -8.17 -8.91
C LYS A 183 -3.15 -8.22 -9.81
N SER A 184 -2.95 -7.14 -10.56
CA SER A 184 -1.77 -6.96 -11.40
C SER A 184 -0.47 -6.90 -10.56
N GLU A 185 0.65 -7.30 -11.15
CA GLU A 185 1.99 -7.18 -10.56
C GLU A 185 2.33 -5.76 -10.08
N LEU A 186 1.79 -4.74 -10.77
CA LEU A 186 1.91 -3.35 -10.38
C LEU A 186 1.25 -3.08 -9.01
N ALA A 187 0.05 -3.63 -8.78
CA ALA A 187 -0.62 -3.50 -7.48
C ALA A 187 0.16 -4.23 -6.38
N HIS A 188 0.69 -5.43 -6.67
CA HIS A 188 1.55 -6.16 -5.73
C HIS A 188 2.78 -5.35 -5.31
N THR A 189 3.44 -4.66 -6.24
CA THR A 189 4.63 -3.84 -5.98
C THR A 189 4.38 -2.77 -4.92
N TYR A 190 3.18 -2.19 -4.86
CA TYR A 190 2.84 -1.15 -3.88
C TYR A 190 2.17 -1.69 -2.61
N MET A 191 1.40 -2.78 -2.72
CA MET A 191 0.68 -3.36 -1.60
C MET A 191 1.61 -4.15 -0.67
N GLU A 192 2.61 -4.84 -1.23
CA GLU A 192 3.45 -5.76 -0.45
C GLU A 192 4.26 -5.06 0.64
N PRO A 193 4.89 -3.89 0.38
CA PRO A 193 5.54 -3.14 1.44
C PRO A 193 4.57 -2.67 2.54
N LEU A 194 3.36 -2.24 2.18
CA LEU A 194 2.36 -1.79 3.16
C LEU A 194 1.83 -2.93 4.01
N ARG A 195 1.62 -4.10 3.41
CA ARG A 195 1.22 -5.32 4.12
C ARG A 195 2.29 -5.68 5.16
N ARG A 196 3.55 -5.80 4.73
CA ARG A 196 4.67 -6.11 5.64
C ARG A 196 4.84 -5.09 6.75
N ALA A 197 4.63 -3.81 6.45
CA ALA A 197 4.66 -2.72 7.42
C ALA A 197 3.54 -2.88 8.47
N ALA A 198 2.30 -3.15 8.04
CA ALA A 198 1.17 -3.39 8.94
C ALA A 198 1.37 -4.65 9.80
N GLU A 199 1.91 -5.73 9.23
CA GLU A 199 2.27 -6.96 9.96
C GLU A 199 3.34 -6.70 11.00
N LYS A 200 4.40 -5.96 10.64
CA LYS A 200 5.47 -5.59 11.57
C LYS A 200 4.90 -4.74 12.70
N LEU A 201 4.10 -3.71 12.39
CA LEU A 201 3.48 -2.86 13.39
C LEU A 201 2.59 -3.66 14.36
N SER A 202 1.78 -4.60 13.85
CA SER A 202 0.97 -5.51 14.68
C SER A 202 1.84 -6.33 15.64
N ARG A 203 2.93 -6.94 15.14
CA ARG A 203 3.86 -7.71 15.97
C ARG A 203 4.54 -6.85 17.03
N ASP A 204 5.04 -5.69 16.65
CA ASP A 204 5.75 -4.78 17.55
C ASP A 204 4.82 -4.28 18.67
N LEU A 205 3.55 -3.97 18.34
CA LEU A 205 2.55 -3.59 19.35
C LEU A 205 2.20 -4.72 20.31
N ARG A 206 2.10 -5.96 19.83
CA ARG A 206 1.89 -7.14 20.70
C ARG A 206 3.08 -7.37 21.63
N LEU A 207 4.31 -7.13 21.15
CA LEU A 207 5.51 -7.22 21.99
C LEU A 207 5.51 -6.14 23.09
N VAL A 208 5.16 -4.89 22.76
CA VAL A 208 4.96 -3.84 23.78
C VAL A 208 3.90 -4.28 24.79
N PHE A 209 2.74 -4.76 24.31
CA PHE A 209 1.67 -5.22 25.18
C PHE A 209 2.13 -6.30 26.15
N THR A 210 2.81 -7.34 25.65
CA THR A 210 3.32 -8.45 26.48
C THR A 210 4.32 -7.94 27.51
N ASN A 211 5.36 -7.22 27.08
CA ASN A 211 6.41 -6.75 27.98
C ASN A 211 5.87 -5.79 29.05
N VAL A 212 4.94 -4.90 28.68
CA VAL A 212 4.28 -4.00 29.64
C VAL A 212 3.35 -4.76 30.58
N SER A 213 2.56 -5.71 30.06
CA SER A 213 1.66 -6.54 30.87
C SER A 213 2.44 -7.35 31.92
N ASP A 214 3.56 -7.93 31.52
CA ASP A 214 4.41 -8.72 32.41
C ASP A 214 5.11 -7.85 33.47
N PHE A 215 5.52 -6.63 33.10
CA PHE A 215 6.01 -5.65 34.07
C PHE A 215 4.92 -5.27 35.10
N VAL A 216 3.70 -4.97 34.66
CA VAL A 216 2.59 -4.61 35.56
C VAL A 216 2.21 -5.77 36.49
N LYS A 217 2.24 -7.02 36.01
CA LYS A 217 1.97 -8.20 36.86
C LYS A 217 3.06 -8.48 37.89
N SER A 218 4.29 -8.09 37.60
CA SER A 218 5.43 -8.29 38.52
C SER A 218 5.62 -7.13 39.50
N ALA A 219 4.98 -5.99 39.25
CA ALA A 219 4.94 -4.86 40.18
C ALA A 219 4.21 -5.26 41.49
N PRO A 220 4.77 -4.93 42.67
CA PRO A 220 4.11 -5.22 43.94
C PRO A 220 2.79 -4.45 44.05
N THR A 221 1.69 -5.17 44.31
CA THR A 221 0.43 -4.56 44.75
C THR A 221 0.69 -3.83 46.06
N GLU A 222 0.35 -2.54 46.15
CA GLU A 222 0.36 -1.85 47.45
C GLU A 222 -0.47 -2.67 48.46
N PRO A 223 0.03 -2.92 49.68
CA PRO A 223 -0.77 -3.58 50.70
C PRO A 223 -1.96 -2.67 51.02
N GLU A 224 -3.18 -3.19 50.84
CA GLU A 224 -4.40 -2.55 51.31
C GLU A 224 -4.21 -2.20 52.79
N SER A 225 -4.04 -0.91 53.08
CA SER A 225 -3.99 -0.40 54.45
C SER A 225 -5.35 -0.68 55.10
N SER A 226 -5.35 -1.64 56.03
CA SER A 226 -6.50 -2.01 56.87
C SER A 226 -6.88 -0.92 57.86
#